data_AF-A0A9W4A1T3-F1
#
_entry.id   AF-A0A9W4A1T3-F1
#
_cell.length_a   1.000
_cell.length_b   1.000
_cell.length_c   1.000
_cell.angle_alpha   90.00
_cell.angle_beta   90.00
_cell.angle_gamma   90.00
#
_symmetry.space_group_name_H-M   'P 1'
#
loop_
_entity.id
_entity.type
_entity.pdbx_description
1 polymer ?
#
loop_
_entity_poly.entity_id
_entity_poly.type
_entity_poly.pdbx_seq_one_letter_code
_entity_poly.pdbx_strand_id
1 'polypeptide(L)'
;MNENGTSLRETAAFFNIPSCETLRKWKVAYEAEGLDALKSKKKGRLTMAKEKAKLQHLKQNEVSREGSIEALQAENEHLRMENDYLKKLNALVQKKKTSQTKTKCN
;
A
#
# COMPACT_ATOMS: atom_id res chain seq x y z
N MET A 1 -9.50 -35.51 -13.31
CA MET A 1 -8.92 -35.86 -11.99
C MET A 1 -7.97 -34.75 -11.61
N ASN A 2 -7.96 -34.34 -10.34
CA ASN A 2 -7.08 -33.27 -9.87
C ASN A 2 -5.70 -33.86 -9.53
N GLU A 3 -4.72 -33.00 -9.28
CA GLU A 3 -3.36 -33.37 -8.82
C GLU A 3 -3.33 -34.38 -7.65
N ASN A 4 -4.34 -34.34 -6.78
CA ASN A 4 -4.49 -35.25 -5.63
C ASN A 4 -5.26 -36.55 -5.94
N GLY A 5 -5.52 -36.86 -7.22
CA GLY A 5 -6.14 -38.12 -7.66
C GLY A 5 -7.61 -38.33 -7.27
N THR A 6 -8.23 -37.41 -6.52
CA THR A 6 -9.61 -37.53 -6.03
C THR A 6 -10.59 -36.67 -6.82
N SER A 7 -11.82 -37.16 -6.96
CA SER A 7 -12.94 -36.39 -7.50
C SER A 7 -13.49 -35.40 -6.46
N LEU A 8 -14.08 -34.29 -6.90
CA LEU A 8 -14.72 -33.33 -5.99
C LEU A 8 -15.78 -33.97 -5.09
N ARG A 9 -16.44 -35.03 -5.56
CA ARG A 9 -17.46 -35.76 -4.81
C ARG A 9 -16.85 -36.60 -3.70
N GLU A 10 -15.76 -37.31 -3.98
CA GLU A 10 -15.02 -38.06 -2.97
C GLU A 10 -14.39 -37.12 -1.93
N THR A 11 -13.78 -36.01 -2.37
CA THR A 11 -13.23 -35.00 -1.47
C THR A 11 -14.33 -34.41 -0.58
N ALA A 12 -15.50 -34.04 -1.14
CA ALA A 12 -16.61 -33.53 -0.35
C ALA A 12 -17.12 -34.53 0.68
N ALA A 13 -17.22 -35.83 0.31
CA ALA A 13 -17.61 -36.88 1.25
C ALA A 13 -16.58 -37.06 2.38
N PHE A 14 -15.28 -37.04 2.05
CA PHE A 14 -14.20 -37.17 3.02
C PHE A 14 -14.21 -36.04 4.07
N PHE A 15 -14.42 -34.80 3.61
CA PHE A 15 -14.46 -33.62 4.49
C PHE A 15 -15.85 -33.31 5.04
N ASN A 16 -16.81 -34.22 4.87
CA ASN A 16 -18.20 -34.08 5.33
C ASN A 16 -18.87 -32.77 4.85
N ILE A 17 -18.54 -32.33 3.63
CA ILE A 17 -19.12 -31.16 2.99
C ILE A 17 -20.42 -31.59 2.28
N PRO A 18 -21.58 -30.97 2.58
CA PRO A 18 -22.88 -31.42 2.05
C PRO A 18 -23.00 -31.41 0.52
N SER A 19 -22.20 -30.60 -0.17
CA SER A 19 -22.26 -30.49 -1.62
C SER A 19 -20.88 -30.31 -2.23
N CYS A 20 -20.58 -31.11 -3.24
CA CYS A 20 -19.40 -30.93 -4.09
C CYS A 20 -19.39 -29.59 -4.84
N GLU A 21 -20.56 -28.97 -5.06
CA GLU A 21 -20.64 -27.63 -5.65
C GLU A 21 -20.06 -26.55 -4.74
N THR A 22 -20.15 -26.71 -3.42
CA THR A 22 -19.49 -25.81 -2.46
C THR A 22 -17.98 -25.84 -2.66
N LEU A 23 -17.42 -27.05 -2.78
CA LEU A 23 -16.01 -27.25 -3.04
C LEU A 23 -15.59 -26.68 -4.41
N ARG A 24 -16.43 -26.85 -5.44
CA ARG A 24 -16.20 -26.28 -6.78
C ARG A 24 -16.11 -24.75 -6.72
N LYS A 25 -17.04 -24.11 -6.02
CA LYS A 25 -17.05 -22.64 -5.83
C LYS A 25 -15.82 -22.15 -5.08
N TRP A 26 -15.42 -22.85 -4.01
CA TRP A 26 -14.21 -22.52 -3.25
C TRP A 26 -12.95 -22.66 -4.10
N LYS A 27 -12.85 -23.73 -4.90
CA LYS A 27 -11.72 -23.93 -5.82
C LYS A 27 -11.59 -22.77 -6.81
N VAL A 28 -12.68 -22.41 -7.49
CA VAL A 28 -12.69 -21.29 -8.44
C VAL A 28 -12.34 -19.96 -7.76
N ALA A 29 -12.90 -19.71 -6.57
CA ALA A 29 -12.60 -18.50 -5.80
C ALA A 29 -11.13 -18.43 -5.40
N TYR A 30 -10.56 -19.56 -4.97
CA TYR A 30 -9.16 -19.67 -4.57
C TYR A 30 -8.20 -19.49 -5.76
N GLU A 31 -8.51 -20.07 -6.92
CA GLU A 31 -7.72 -19.88 -8.14
C GLU A 31 -7.73 -18.41 -8.62
N ALA A 32 -8.81 -17.67 -8.36
CA ALA A 32 -8.97 -16.28 -8.78
C ALA A 32 -8.37 -15.25 -7.81
N GLU A 33 -8.68 -15.34 -6.51
CA GLU A 33 -8.35 -14.33 -5.49
C GLU A 33 -7.51 -14.92 -4.32
N GLY A 34 -7.06 -16.17 -4.42
CA GLY A 34 -6.26 -16.83 -3.40
C GLY A 34 -7.01 -17.09 -2.09
N LEU A 35 -6.28 -17.13 -0.97
CA LEU A 35 -6.84 -17.39 0.36
C LEU A 35 -7.89 -16.34 0.79
N ASP A 36 -7.72 -15.09 0.32
CA ASP A 36 -8.62 -13.99 0.67
C ASP A 36 -10.04 -14.17 0.10
N ALA A 37 -10.17 -14.93 -0.99
CA ALA A 37 -11.45 -15.28 -1.59
C ALA A 37 -12.32 -16.16 -0.67
N LEU A 38 -11.67 -16.99 0.15
CA LEU A 38 -12.32 -17.93 1.07
C LEU A 38 -12.72 -17.27 2.39
N LYS A 39 -12.19 -16.08 2.69
CA LYS A 39 -12.59 -15.33 3.88
C LYS A 39 -14.05 -14.91 3.74
N SER A 40 -14.82 -15.12 4.81
CA SER A 40 -16.22 -14.68 4.89
C SER A 40 -16.29 -13.15 4.75
N LYS A 41 -16.58 -12.66 3.54
CA LYS A 41 -17.00 -11.28 3.31
C LYS A 41 -18.34 -11.17 4.05
N LYS A 42 -18.40 -10.46 5.18
CA LYS A 42 -19.62 -10.29 6.00
C LYS A 42 -20.76 -9.85 5.08
N LYS A 43 -21.55 -10.81 4.60
CA LYS A 43 -22.59 -10.59 3.62
C LYS A 43 -23.81 -10.11 4.38
N GLY A 44 -23.92 -8.80 4.52
CA GLY A 44 -25.01 -8.13 5.20
C GLY A 44 -24.89 -6.63 5.05
N ARG A 45 -26.02 -5.93 5.20
CA ARG A 45 -26.05 -4.47 5.25
C ARG A 45 -25.17 -4.02 6.41
N LEU A 46 -24.08 -3.30 6.13
CA LEU A 46 -23.34 -2.61 7.18
C LEU A 46 -24.32 -1.60 7.80
N THR A 47 -24.44 -1.61 9.11
CA THR A 47 -25.15 -0.53 9.80
C THR A 47 -24.34 0.75 9.63
N MET A 48 -25.00 1.90 9.54
CA MET A 48 -24.33 3.21 9.36
C MET A 48 -23.20 3.44 10.39
N ALA A 49 -23.37 2.92 11.62
CA ALA A 49 -22.34 2.97 12.66
C ALA A 49 -21.07 2.19 12.30
N LYS A 50 -21.20 1.02 11.67
CA LYS A 50 -20.07 0.16 11.27
C LYS A 50 -19.34 0.72 10.06
N GLU A 51 -20.06 1.40 9.18
CA GLU A 51 -19.49 2.12 8.04
C GLU A 51 -18.68 3.35 8.50
N LYS A 52 -19.24 4.13 9.43
CA LYS A 52 -18.53 5.27 10.05
C LYS A 52 -17.26 4.82 10.79
N ALA A 53 -17.32 3.71 11.54
CA ALA A 53 -16.15 3.15 12.21
C ALA A 53 -15.07 2.69 11.21
N LYS A 54 -15.47 2.09 10.08
CA LYS A 54 -14.54 1.66 9.03
C LYS A 54 -13.86 2.85 8.34
N LEU A 55 -14.61 3.92 8.06
CA LEU A 55 -14.08 5.17 7.52
C LEU A 55 -13.14 5.87 8.50
N GLN A 56 -13.46 5.88 9.79
CA GLN A 56 -12.58 6.43 10.83
C GLN A 56 -11.27 5.63 10.94
N HIS A 57 -11.34 4.30 10.90
CA HIS A 57 -10.15 3.46 10.93
C HIS A 57 -9.27 3.63 9.68
N LEU A 58 -9.88 3.77 8.50
CA LEU A 58 -9.13 4.05 7.26
C LEU A 58 -8.42 5.41 7.37
N LYS A 59 -9.13 6.45 7.81
CA LYS A 59 -8.57 7.79 7.99
C LYS A 59 -7.47 7.82 9.05
N GLN A 60 -7.61 7.06 10.13
CA GLN A 60 -6.58 6.97 11.17
C GLN A 60 -5.33 6.25 10.67
N ASN A 61 -5.48 5.21 9.84
CA ASN A 61 -4.37 4.52 9.22
C ASN A 61 -3.63 5.40 8.19
N GLU A 62 -4.36 6.20 7.42
CA GLU A 62 -3.77 7.15 6.46
C GLU A 62 -2.96 8.24 7.19
N VAL A 63 -3.53 8.82 8.27
CA VAL A 63 -2.82 9.78 9.12
C VAL A 63 -1.61 9.15 9.81
N SER A 64 -1.72 7.89 10.25
CA SER A 64 -0.59 7.17 10.86
C SER A 64 0.51 6.83 9.85
N ARG A 65 0.18 6.72 8.56
CA ARG A 65 1.15 6.43 7.49
C ARG A 65 1.89 7.70 7.07
N GLU A 66 1.16 8.79 6.85
CA GLU A 66 1.74 10.10 6.48
C GLU A 66 2.47 10.76 7.67
N GLY A 67 1.96 10.54 8.88
CA GLY A 67 2.57 11.00 10.14
C GLY A 67 3.50 9.97 10.78
N SER A 68 3.86 8.89 10.09
CA SER A 68 4.85 7.94 10.60
C SER A 68 6.19 8.64 10.77
N ILE A 69 6.88 8.37 11.88
CA ILE A 69 8.19 8.96 12.20
C ILE A 69 9.18 8.74 11.05
N GLU A 70 9.16 7.57 10.43
CA GLU A 70 10.03 7.20 9.31
C GLU A 70 9.74 8.04 8.05
N ALA A 71 8.46 8.26 7.72
CA ALA A 71 8.07 9.10 6.57
C ALA A 71 8.49 10.56 6.79
N LEU A 72 8.31 11.07 8.01
CA LEU A 72 8.75 12.42 8.38
C LEU A 72 10.27 12.57 8.34
N GLN A 73 11.02 11.53 8.73
CA GLN A 73 12.48 11.53 8.64
C GLN A 73 12.97 11.55 7.20
N ALA A 74 12.39 10.72 6.33
CA ALA A 74 12.73 10.69 4.91
C ALA A 74 12.47 12.04 4.23
N GLU A 75 11.33 12.68 4.52
CA GLU A 75 11.03 14.02 4.01
C GLU A 75 12.03 15.06 4.53
N ASN A 76 12.41 14.99 5.81
CA ASN A 76 13.40 15.92 6.37
C ASN A 76 14.77 15.79 5.70
N GLU A 77 15.21 14.56 5.44
CA GLU A 77 16.47 14.28 4.73
C GLU A 77 16.43 14.80 3.30
N HIS A 78 15.33 14.58 2.59
CA HIS A 78 15.11 15.11 1.25
C HIS A 78 15.20 16.65 1.23
N LEU A 79 14.48 17.32 2.14
CA LEU A 79 14.50 18.78 2.27
C LEU A 79 15.89 19.33 2.65
N ARG A 80 16.68 18.59 3.42
CA ARG A 80 18.06 18.99 3.76
C ARG A 80 18.97 18.93 2.53
N MET A 81 18.88 17.85 1.74
CA MET A 81 19.64 17.72 0.50
C MET A 81 19.29 18.83 -0.50
N GLU A 82 18.01 19.13 -0.67
CA GLU A 82 17.56 20.22 -1.56
C GLU A 82 18.08 21.58 -1.10
N ASN A 83 18.00 21.87 0.21
CA ASN A 83 18.55 23.11 0.76
C ASN A 83 20.06 23.24 0.55
N ASP A 84 20.82 22.15 0.73
CA ASP A 84 22.26 22.18 0.53
C ASP A 84 22.64 22.39 -0.94
N TYR A 85 21.88 21.80 -1.86
CA TYR A 85 22.02 22.07 -3.30
C TYR A 85 21.79 23.56 -3.61
N LEU A 86 20.68 24.13 -3.10
CA LEU A 86 20.35 25.55 -3.31
C LEU A 86 21.40 26.50 -2.72
N LYS A 87 21.94 26.18 -1.53
CA LYS A 87 23.04 26.95 -0.92
C LYS A 87 24.29 26.92 -1.80
N LYS A 88 24.66 25.76 -2.33
CA LYS A 88 25.83 25.60 -3.21
C LYS A 88 25.64 26.36 -4.52
N LEU A 89 24.44 26.30 -5.11
CA LEU A 89 24.09 27.08 -6.30
C LEU A 89 24.22 28.59 -6.04
N ASN A 90 23.65 29.07 -4.94
CA ASN A 90 23.75 30.48 -4.55
C ASN A 90 25.22 30.91 -4.36
N ALA A 91 26.05 30.09 -3.71
CA ALA A 91 27.47 30.39 -3.54
C ALA A 91 28.21 30.55 -4.89
N LEU A 92 27.92 29.68 -5.87
CA LEU A 92 28.50 29.77 -7.22
C LEU A 92 28.06 31.03 -7.95
N VAL A 93 26.77 31.38 -7.87
CA VAL A 93 26.22 32.60 -8.47
C VAL A 93 26.88 33.85 -7.87
N GLN A 94 27.03 33.91 -6.55
CA GLN A 94 27.70 35.02 -5.88
C GLN A 94 29.19 35.12 -6.27
N LYS A 95 29.91 34.00 -6.36
CA LYS A 95 31.31 33.98 -6.84
C LYS A 95 31.43 34.50 -8.27
N LYS A 96 30.50 34.14 -9.17
CA LYS A 96 30.48 34.65 -10.55
C LYS A 96 30.24 36.16 -10.61
N LYS A 97 29.26 36.66 -9.86
CA LYS A 97 28.95 38.10 -9.79
C LYS A 97 30.16 38.91 -9.31
N THR A 98 30.79 38.48 -8.22
CA THR A 98 31.97 39.18 -7.67
C THR A 98 33.20 39.10 -8.57
N SER A 99 33.33 38.06 -9.40
CA SER A 99 34.41 37.95 -10.39
C SER A 99 34.19 38.92 -11.57
N GLN A 100 32.95 39.06 -12.04
CA GLN A 100 32.59 39.96 -13.15
C GLN A 100 32.66 41.45 -12.78
N THR A 101 32.35 41.82 -11.53
CA THR A 101 32.49 43.21 -11.08
C THR A 101 33.95 43.63 -10.96
N LYS A 102 34.85 42.70 -10.56
CA LYS A 102 36.29 42.95 -10.52
C LYS A 102 36.93 43.12 -11.91
N THR A 103 36.39 42.48 -12.95
CA THR A 103 36.91 42.62 -14.33
C THR A 103 36.44 43.90 -15.03
N LYS A 104 35.35 44.53 -14.55
CA LYS A 104 34.81 45.77 -15.11
C LYS A 104 35.46 47.04 -14.55
N CYS A 105 36.20 46.92 -13.46
CA CYS A 105 37.01 48.00 -12.88
C CYS A 105 38.49 47.70 -13.14
N ASN A 106 38.93 47.83 -14.40
CA ASN A 106 40.33 47.94 -14.84
C ASN A 106 40.33 48.60 -16.22
#